data_AF-A0A7J6AXX1-F1
#
_entry.id   AF-A0A7J6AXX1-F1
#
_cell.length_a   1.000
_cell.length_b   1.000
_cell.length_c   1.000
_cell.angle_alpha   90.00
_cell.angle_beta   90.00
_cell.angle_gamma   90.00
#
_symmetry.space_group_name_H-M   'P 1'
#
loop_
_entity.id
_entity.type
_entity.pdbx_description
1 polymer ?
#
loop_
_entity_poly.entity_id
_entity_poly.type
_entity_poly.pdbx_seq_one_letter_code
_entity_poly.pdbx_strand_id
1 'polypeptide(L)'
;MHAIPPLKQVDRWTEKRSMYGVYDNIGILGDFKAHPKELIRGPVWVRGFRGNEYQRLARKKKMVGDRMMTEDKLVLEKRLRFLYRRFNRYGKHR
;
A
#
# COMPACT_ATOMS: atom_id res chain seq x y z
N MET A 1 -28.59 -9.99 20.00
CA MET A 1 -27.97 -11.31 19.70
C MET A 1 -26.87 -11.54 20.74
N HIS A 2 -27.09 -12.45 21.70
CA HIS A 2 -26.17 -12.69 22.84
C HIS A 2 -25.62 -14.13 22.86
N ALA A 3 -25.40 -14.73 21.69
CA ALA A 3 -24.82 -16.06 21.59
C ALA A 3 -23.29 -15.98 21.45
N ILE A 4 -22.58 -16.91 22.09
CA ILE A 4 -21.13 -17.09 21.91
C ILE A 4 -20.89 -17.47 20.44
N PRO A 5 -19.98 -16.80 19.72
CA PRO A 5 -19.71 -17.14 18.33
C PRO A 5 -19.11 -18.55 18.23
N PRO A 6 -19.33 -19.25 17.11
CA PRO A 6 -18.74 -20.56 16.90
C PRO A 6 -17.20 -20.49 16.94
N LEU A 7 -16.58 -21.57 17.41
CA LEU A 7 -15.13 -21.71 17.42
C LEU A 7 -14.57 -21.58 16.01
N LYS A 8 -13.66 -20.63 15.81
CA LYS A 8 -12.99 -20.43 14.52
C LYS A 8 -11.83 -21.42 14.41
N GLN A 9 -12.04 -22.50 13.66
CA GLN A 9 -10.96 -23.41 13.30
C GLN A 9 -10.01 -22.73 12.32
N VAL A 10 -8.72 -22.80 12.61
CA VAL A 10 -7.67 -22.13 11.84
C VAL A 10 -6.49 -23.08 11.66
N ASP A 11 -6.30 -23.58 10.44
CA ASP A 11 -5.14 -24.37 10.08
C ASP A 11 -3.87 -23.50 10.06
N ARG A 12 -2.85 -23.90 10.81
CA ARG A 12 -1.57 -23.19 10.92
C ARG A 12 -0.61 -23.54 9.78
N TRP A 13 -0.85 -24.63 9.04
CA TRP A 13 0.05 -25.17 8.01
C TRP A 13 -0.50 -25.08 6.58
N THR A 14 -1.48 -24.21 6.34
CA THR A 14 -1.90 -23.82 4.99
C THR A 14 -0.69 -23.43 4.14
N GLU A 15 -0.69 -23.76 2.85
CA GLU A 15 0.40 -23.46 1.90
C GLU A 15 0.93 -22.02 2.01
N LYS A 16 0.02 -21.03 2.05
CA LYS A 16 0.38 -19.61 2.16
C LYS A 16 1.17 -19.28 3.43
N ARG A 17 0.89 -19.94 4.56
CA ARG A 17 1.60 -19.74 5.83
C ARG A 17 2.93 -20.45 5.82
N SER A 18 2.94 -21.69 5.36
CA SER A 18 4.13 -22.53 5.27
C SER A 18 5.17 -21.94 4.32
N MET A 19 4.73 -21.31 3.23
CA MET A 19 5.59 -20.70 2.21
C MET A 19 5.82 -19.19 2.40
N TYR A 20 5.36 -18.60 3.51
CA TYR A 20 5.49 -17.16 3.72
C TYR A 20 6.95 -16.75 3.95
N GLY A 21 7.46 -15.80 3.15
CA GLY A 21 8.80 -15.21 3.31
C GLY A 21 9.96 -16.00 2.68
N VAL A 22 9.68 -17.13 2.01
CA VAL A 22 10.72 -18.03 1.45
C VAL A 22 11.71 -17.32 0.52
N TYR A 23 11.26 -16.35 -0.29
CA TYR A 23 12.08 -15.67 -1.30
C TYR A 23 12.45 -14.22 -0.94
N ASP A 24 12.33 -13.81 0.32
CA ASP A 24 12.54 -12.41 0.72
C ASP A 24 14.01 -11.96 0.57
N ASN A 25 14.97 -12.89 0.70
CA ASN A 25 16.41 -12.62 0.61
C ASN A 25 17.01 -12.99 -0.77
N ILE A 26 16.19 -13.12 -1.80
CA ILE A 26 16.63 -13.53 -3.16
C ILE A 26 17.73 -12.64 -3.74
N GLY A 27 17.81 -11.37 -3.33
CA GLY A 27 18.86 -10.47 -3.78
C GLY A 27 20.24 -10.91 -3.29
N ILE A 28 20.40 -11.05 -1.97
CA ILE A 28 21.71 -11.37 -1.35
C ILE A 28 22.16 -12.79 -1.72
N LEU A 29 21.21 -13.73 -1.80
CA LEU A 29 21.50 -15.14 -2.10
C LEU A 29 21.48 -15.48 -3.59
N GLY A 30 21.08 -14.55 -4.46
CA GLY A 30 20.84 -14.77 -5.89
C GLY A 30 21.60 -13.78 -6.77
N ASP A 31 22.83 -13.42 -6.39
CA ASP A 31 23.72 -12.52 -7.14
C ASP A 31 23.10 -11.15 -7.47
N PHE A 32 22.17 -10.67 -6.65
CA PHE A 32 21.42 -9.43 -6.85
C PHE A 32 20.66 -9.34 -8.19
N LYS A 33 20.29 -10.49 -8.80
CA LYS A 33 19.54 -10.54 -10.06
C LYS A 33 18.13 -9.94 -9.98
N ALA A 34 17.53 -9.92 -8.80
CA ALA A 34 16.22 -9.33 -8.53
C ALA A 34 16.20 -8.64 -7.16
N HIS A 35 15.44 -7.55 -7.04
CA HIS A 35 15.29 -6.83 -5.78
C HIS A 35 13.96 -7.24 -5.09
N PRO A 36 13.91 -7.52 -3.76
CA PRO A 36 12.68 -7.99 -3.08
C PRO A 36 11.43 -7.12 -3.30
N LYS A 37 11.62 -5.80 -3.43
CA LYS A 37 10.56 -4.83 -3.83
C LYS A 37 9.77 -5.23 -5.08
N GLU A 38 10.36 -5.98 -6.01
CA GLU A 38 9.76 -6.41 -7.27
C GLU A 38 8.82 -7.61 -7.06
N LEU A 39 9.08 -8.43 -6.04
CA LEU A 39 8.24 -9.57 -5.65
C LEU A 39 6.92 -9.14 -4.99
N ILE A 40 6.86 -7.90 -4.48
CA ILE A 40 5.67 -7.37 -3.80
C ILE A 40 4.53 -7.19 -4.81
N ARG A 41 3.47 -7.97 -4.63
CA ARG A 41 2.20 -7.79 -5.35
C ARG A 41 1.39 -6.66 -4.72
N GLY A 42 0.86 -5.78 -5.57
CA GLY A 42 0.06 -4.63 -5.13
C GLY A 42 0.03 -3.50 -6.16
N PRO A 43 -0.60 -2.36 -5.82
CA PRO A 43 -0.72 -1.25 -6.74
C PRO A 43 0.64 -0.67 -7.15
N VAL A 44 0.81 -0.42 -8.45
CA VAL A 44 2.10 -0.01 -9.04
C VAL A 44 2.63 1.29 -8.43
N TRP A 45 1.74 2.19 -8.00
CA TRP A 45 2.13 3.46 -7.37
C TRP A 45 2.58 3.34 -5.91
N VAL A 46 2.48 2.16 -5.26
CA VAL A 46 2.98 1.94 -3.89
C VAL A 46 4.02 0.81 -3.79
N ARG A 47 4.22 0.01 -4.84
CA ARG A 47 5.24 -1.05 -4.84
C ARG A 47 6.62 -0.46 -4.58
N GLY A 48 7.29 -0.95 -3.52
CA GLY A 48 8.61 -0.47 -3.11
C GLY A 48 8.66 1.00 -2.66
N PHE A 49 7.51 1.60 -2.30
CA PHE A 49 7.42 3.01 -1.93
C PHE A 49 6.76 3.18 -0.55
N ARG A 50 7.43 3.93 0.33
CA ARG A 50 6.88 4.36 1.62
C ARG A 50 6.75 5.88 1.63
N GLY A 51 5.55 6.36 1.91
CA GLY A 51 5.26 7.79 2.01
C GLY A 51 3.96 8.04 2.74
N ASN A 52 3.76 9.28 3.17
CA ASN A 52 2.51 9.69 3.82
C ASN A 52 1.33 9.71 2.83
N GLU A 53 0.13 9.98 3.33
CA GLU A 53 -1.08 9.97 2.50
C GLU A 53 -0.98 10.90 1.29
N TYR A 54 -0.50 12.14 1.50
CA TYR A 54 -0.35 13.12 0.43
C TYR A 54 0.59 12.63 -0.66
N GLN A 55 1.77 12.11 -0.27
CA GLN A 55 2.76 11.58 -1.20
C GLN A 55 2.23 10.38 -2.00
N ARG A 56 1.50 9.45 -1.34
CA ARG A 56 0.88 8.30 -2.03
C ARG A 56 -0.18 8.74 -3.04
N LEU A 57 -1.02 9.71 -2.68
CA LEU A 57 -2.06 10.23 -3.59
C LEU A 57 -1.46 11.03 -4.75
N ALA A 58 -0.42 11.82 -4.51
CA ALA A 58 0.28 12.56 -5.56
C ALA A 58 0.93 11.59 -6.56
N ARG A 59 1.55 10.51 -6.06
CA ARG A 59 2.12 9.45 -6.87
C ARG A 59 1.04 8.67 -7.66
N LYS A 60 -0.09 8.35 -7.03
CA LYS A 60 -1.25 7.74 -7.71
C LYS A 60 -1.74 8.64 -8.84
N LYS A 61 -1.93 9.94 -8.58
CA LYS A 61 -2.33 10.91 -9.61
C LYS A 61 -1.36 10.92 -10.80
N LYS A 62 -0.05 10.99 -10.53
CA LYS A 62 0.99 11.04 -11.56
C LYS A 62 1.05 9.75 -12.40
N MET A 63 0.87 8.58 -11.79
CA MET A 63 1.11 7.29 -12.46
C MET A 63 -0.12 6.69 -13.13
N VAL A 64 -1.31 6.91 -12.56
CA VAL A 64 -2.55 6.30 -13.06
C VAL A 64 -3.69 7.30 -13.25
N GLY A 65 -3.47 8.58 -12.97
CA GLY A 65 -4.53 9.60 -13.02
C GLY A 65 -5.13 9.86 -14.40
N ASP A 66 -4.44 9.47 -15.48
CA ASP A 66 -4.96 9.58 -16.85
C ASP A 66 -5.97 8.47 -17.19
N ARG A 67 -5.88 7.34 -16.50
CA ARG A 67 -6.77 6.17 -16.67
C ARG A 67 -7.82 6.05 -15.56
N MET A 68 -7.87 7.01 -14.65
CA MET A 68 -8.86 7.03 -13.57
C MET A 68 -10.21 7.51 -14.09
N MET A 69 -11.29 6.94 -13.54
CA MET A 69 -12.64 7.45 -13.77
C MET A 69 -12.76 8.90 -13.29
N THR A 70 -13.61 9.67 -13.95
CA THR A 70 -13.76 11.11 -13.70
C THR A 70 -14.09 11.42 -12.24
N GLU A 71 -15.02 10.67 -11.64
CA GLU A 71 -15.43 10.86 -10.25
C GLU A 71 -14.28 10.56 -9.27
N ASP A 72 -13.59 9.45 -9.46
CA ASP A 72 -12.43 9.06 -8.65
C ASP A 72 -11.29 10.09 -8.74
N LYS A 73 -11.04 10.62 -9.93
CA LYS A 73 -10.04 11.66 -10.16
C LYS A 73 -10.43 12.94 -9.42
N LEU A 74 -11.69 13.34 -9.50
CA LEU A 74 -12.22 14.51 -8.78
C LEU A 74 -12.08 14.37 -7.26
N VAL A 75 -12.45 13.21 -6.70
CA VAL A 75 -12.31 12.92 -5.26
C VAL A 75 -10.84 12.95 -4.85
N LEU A 76 -9.96 12.34 -5.64
CA LEU A 76 -8.52 12.34 -5.38
C LEU A 76 -7.94 13.77 -5.35
N GLU A 77 -8.33 14.62 -6.29
CA GLU A 77 -7.87 16.01 -6.35
C GLU A 77 -8.40 16.87 -5.22
N LYS A 78 -9.66 16.67 -4.81
CA LYS A 78 -10.23 17.29 -3.61
C LYS A 78 -9.42 16.89 -2.37
N ARG A 79 -9.08 15.60 -2.23
CA ARG A 79 -8.28 15.10 -1.10
C ARG A 79 -6.86 15.66 -1.09
N LEU A 80 -6.19 15.72 -2.25
CA LEU A 80 -4.86 16.33 -2.37
C LEU A 80 -4.87 17.81 -1.95
N ARG A 81 -5.85 18.59 -2.41
CA ARG A 81 -5.99 20.01 -2.04
C ARG A 81 -6.26 20.21 -0.55
N PHE A 82 -7.01 19.30 0.07
CA PHE A 82 -7.24 19.32 1.52
C PHE A 82 -5.95 19.03 2.28
N LEU A 83 -5.25 17.94 1.94
CA LEU A 83 -4.03 17.52 2.63
C LEU A 83 -2.90 18.53 2.49
N TYR A 84 -2.74 19.14 1.30
CA TYR A 84 -1.76 20.22 1.10
C TYR A 84 -2.00 21.39 2.05
N ARG A 85 -3.26 21.84 2.16
CA ARG A 85 -3.63 22.91 3.10
C ARG A 85 -3.39 22.46 4.54
N ARG A 86 -3.83 21.25 4.91
CA ARG A 86 -3.72 20.72 6.27
C ARG A 86 -2.27 20.65 6.74
N PHE A 87 -1.37 20.05 5.94
CA PHE A 87 0.01 19.85 6.33
C PHE A 87 0.84 21.14 6.33
N ASN A 88 0.57 22.07 5.41
CA ASN A 88 1.41 23.26 5.25
C ASN A 88 0.90 24.49 6.02
N ARG A 89 -0.39 24.56 6.33
CA ARG A 89 -1.00 25.73 6.99
C ARG A 89 -1.41 25.50 8.44
N TYR A 90 -1.57 24.24 8.84
CA TYR A 90 -2.01 23.90 10.19
C TYR A 90 -1.02 22.95 10.84
N GLY A 91 -0.77 23.13 12.13
CA GLY A 91 0.12 22.27 12.91
C GLY A 91 0.34 22.86 14.29
N LYS A 92 0.53 21.99 15.29
CA LYS A 92 0.86 22.42 16.65
C LYS A 92 2.32 22.89 16.75
N HIS A 93 3.19 22.22 16.00
CA HIS A 93 4.61 22.53 15.92
C HIS A 93 4.86 23.19 14.56
N ARG A 94 5.52 24.35 14.59
CA ARG A 94 5.97 25.10 13.41
C ARG A 94 7.37 25.61 13.67
#